data_AF-A0A6J6EX32-F1
#
_entry.id   AF-A0A6J6EX32-F1
#
_cell.length_a   1.000
_cell.length_b   1.000
_cell.length_c   1.000
_cell.angle_alpha   90.00
_cell.angle_beta   90.00
_cell.angle_gamma   90.00
#
_symmetry.space_group_name_H-M   'P 1'
#
loop_
_entity.id
_entity.type
_entity.pdbx_description
1 polymer ?
#
loop_
_entity_poly.entity_id
_entity_poly.type
_entity_poly.pdbx_seq_one_letter_code
_entity_poly.pdbx_strand_id
1 'polypeptide(L)'
;MEELRFFRNKQPNCEVMMSKHDLYPKFGGAIKPIPGAPSSLSVALWLLFYLDGNTPLSSISKWTGIPVDALEDALGELVSRGIVEEVLA
;
A
#
# COMPACT_ATOMS: atom_id res chain seq x y z
N MET A 1 -12.46 7.98 -20.36
CA MET A 1 -12.96 8.28 -19.00
C MET A 1 -12.26 7.28 -18.11
N GLU A 2 -11.48 7.74 -17.12
CA GLU A 2 -10.76 6.85 -16.20
C GLU A 2 -11.79 6.21 -15.26
N GLU A 3 -11.87 4.89 -15.23
CA GLU A 3 -12.77 4.16 -14.34
C GLU A 3 -12.13 4.12 -12.95
N LEU A 4 -12.47 5.09 -12.11
CA LEU A 4 -11.88 5.24 -10.79
C LEU A 4 -12.46 4.19 -9.84
N ARG A 5 -11.59 3.26 -9.40
CA ARG A 5 -11.90 2.26 -8.38
C ARG A 5 -11.37 2.71 -7.03
N PHE A 6 -12.16 2.49 -5.98
CA PHE A 6 -11.84 2.92 -4.62
C PHE A 6 -11.77 1.72 -3.70
N PHE A 7 -10.79 1.72 -2.80
CA PHE A 7 -10.60 0.63 -1.84
C PHE A 7 -10.39 1.19 -0.44
N ARG A 8 -10.86 0.42 0.54
CA ARG A 8 -10.73 0.73 1.95
C ARG A 8 -9.98 -0.39 2.66
N ASN A 9 -8.98 -0.02 3.44
CA ASN A 9 -8.35 -0.88 4.41
C ASN A 9 -9.36 -1.23 5.52
N LYS A 10 -9.59 -2.52 5.75
CA LYS A 10 -10.57 -3.00 6.74
C LYS A 10 -10.07 -2.87 8.18
N GLN A 11 -8.78 -2.58 8.36
CA GLN A 11 -8.14 -2.34 9.66
C GLN A 11 -7.43 -0.98 9.67
N PRO A 12 -8.17 0.14 9.55
CA PRO A 12 -7.57 1.48 9.43
C PRO A 12 -6.89 1.96 10.73
N ASN A 13 -7.20 1.32 11.86
CA ASN A 13 -6.75 1.69 13.20
C ASN A 13 -5.60 0.80 13.73
N CYS A 14 -4.89 0.06 12.88
CA CYS A 14 -3.77 -0.78 13.31
C CYS A 14 -2.42 -0.11 13.08
N GLU A 15 -1.69 0.01 14.20
CA GLU A 15 -0.34 0.52 14.48
C GLU A 15 0.12 1.80 13.75
N VAL A 16 0.36 2.86 14.55
CA VAL A 16 1.19 4.01 14.17
C VAL A 16 2.48 3.46 13.57
N MET A 17 2.86 3.94 12.39
CA MET A 17 4.05 3.47 11.68
C MET A 17 5.31 3.71 12.53
N MET A 18 5.69 2.72 13.35
CA MET A 18 6.69 2.86 14.40
C MET A 18 8.08 3.21 13.85
N SER A 19 8.32 2.95 12.55
CA SER A 19 9.53 3.35 11.83
C SER A 19 9.67 4.86 11.67
N LYS A 20 8.58 5.62 11.65
CA LYS A 20 8.59 7.10 11.64
C LYS A 20 8.97 7.71 13.00
N HIS A 21 8.95 6.89 14.05
CA HIS A 21 9.28 7.30 15.42
C HIS A 21 10.61 6.68 15.90
N ASP A 22 11.39 6.06 15.01
CA ASP A 22 12.66 5.37 15.32
C ASP A 22 12.50 4.23 16.36
N LEU A 23 11.28 3.65 16.46
CA LEU A 23 10.90 2.64 17.45
C LEU A 23 11.03 1.18 16.97
N TYR A 24 11.43 0.94 15.71
CA TYR A 24 11.78 -0.40 15.24
C TYR A 24 13.29 -0.67 15.42
N PRO A 25 13.69 -1.84 15.97
CA PRO A 25 15.09 -2.25 15.96
C PRO A 25 15.61 -2.30 14.51
N LYS A 26 16.73 -1.64 14.24
CA LYS A 26 17.40 -1.59 12.91
C LYS A 26 18.10 -2.91 12.51
N PHE A 27 17.61 -4.05 12.99
CA PHE A 27 18.12 -5.37 12.61
C PHE A 27 16.97 -6.27 12.13
N GLY A 28 16.73 -6.21 10.83
CA GLY A 28 15.97 -7.18 10.03
C GLY A 28 16.74 -7.56 8.77
N GLY A 29 18.04 -7.86 8.93
CA GLY A 29 19.04 -8.04 7.87
C GLY A 29 18.87 -9.26 6.96
N ALA A 30 17.67 -9.55 6.46
CA ALA A 30 17.43 -10.60 5.46
C ALA A 30 16.62 -10.14 4.24
N ILE A 31 16.11 -8.91 4.21
CA ILE A 31 15.48 -8.36 3.00
C ILE A 31 16.47 -7.38 2.39
N LYS A 32 17.26 -7.83 1.41
CA LYS A 32 18.01 -6.92 0.54
C LYS A 32 17.01 -6.25 -0.40
N PRO A 33 16.76 -4.94 -0.28
CA PRO A 33 15.95 -4.23 -1.26
C PRO A 33 16.74 -4.20 -2.58
N ILE A 34 16.09 -4.51 -3.70
CA ILE A 34 16.65 -4.24 -5.02
C ILE A 34 16.65 -2.70 -5.19
N PRO A 35 17.81 -2.07 -5.44
CA PRO A 35 17.87 -0.62 -5.63
C PRO A 35 16.95 -0.19 -6.79
N GLY A 36 16.02 0.72 -6.52
CA GLY A 36 15.13 1.29 -7.55
C GLY A 36 13.82 0.55 -7.81
N ALA A 37 13.58 -0.61 -7.19
CA ALA A 37 12.28 -1.27 -7.21
C ALA A 37 11.60 -1.12 -5.84
N PRO A 38 10.34 -0.66 -5.77
CA PRO A 38 9.61 -0.70 -4.51
C PRO A 38 9.47 -2.18 -4.12
N SER A 39 9.99 -2.56 -2.95
CA SER A 39 9.80 -3.92 -2.45
C SER A 39 8.31 -4.19 -2.31
N SER A 40 7.85 -5.42 -2.53
CA SER A 40 6.42 -5.78 -2.40
C SER A 40 5.85 -5.36 -1.02
N LEU A 41 6.70 -5.40 0.02
CA LEU A 41 6.37 -4.88 1.34
C LEU A 41 6.13 -3.36 1.35
N SER A 42 7.00 -2.58 0.71
CA SER A 42 6.85 -1.12 0.60
C SER A 42 5.58 -0.73 -0.15
N VAL A 43 5.25 -1.44 -1.24
CA VAL A 43 4.02 -1.20 -2.01
C VAL A 43 2.80 -1.48 -1.13
N ALA A 44 2.77 -2.63 -0.45
CA ALA A 44 1.67 -3.00 0.44
C ALA A 44 1.48 -2.00 1.59
N LEU A 45 2.56 -1.50 2.19
CA LEU A 45 2.48 -0.48 3.24
C LEU A 45 1.90 0.85 2.74
N TRP A 46 2.27 1.28 1.53
CA TRP A 46 1.68 2.48 0.92
C TRP A 46 0.20 2.31 0.61
N LEU A 47 -0.21 1.15 0.09
CA LEU A 47 -1.62 0.83 -0.13
C LEU A 47 -2.40 0.85 1.19
N LEU A 48 -1.93 0.15 2.22
CA LEU A 48 -2.62 0.13 3.53
C LEU A 48 -2.75 1.51 4.18
N PHE A 49 -1.84 2.44 3.87
CA PHE A 49 -1.87 3.82 4.35
C PHE A 49 -2.87 4.70 3.59
N TYR A 50 -2.96 4.57 2.27
CA TYR A 50 -3.77 5.46 1.42
C TYR A 50 -5.13 4.91 1.00
N LEU A 51 -5.37 3.61 1.12
CA LEU A 51 -6.66 3.00 0.80
C LEU A 51 -7.69 3.32 1.89
N ASP A 52 -8.21 4.54 1.86
CA ASP A 52 -9.18 5.10 2.80
C ASP A 52 -10.62 5.09 2.25
N GLY A 53 -10.83 4.56 1.05
CA GLY A 53 -12.09 4.56 0.33
C GLY A 53 -12.37 5.84 -0.48
N ASN A 54 -11.48 6.83 -0.45
CA ASN A 54 -11.62 8.10 -1.18
C ASN A 54 -10.45 8.38 -2.13
N THR A 55 -9.33 7.67 -1.96
CA THR A 55 -8.12 7.85 -2.76
C THR A 55 -8.04 6.80 -3.88
N PRO A 56 -8.06 7.20 -5.17
CA PRO A 56 -7.88 6.26 -6.28
C PRO A 56 -6.41 5.85 -6.45
N LEU A 57 -6.15 4.67 -7.01
CA LEU A 57 -4.80 4.16 -7.25
C LEU A 57 -3.94 5.10 -8.11
N SER A 58 -4.54 5.83 -9.05
CA SER A 58 -3.80 6.79 -9.87
C SER A 58 -3.26 7.98 -9.08
N SER A 59 -3.92 8.39 -8.00
CA SER A 59 -3.37 9.39 -7.06
C SER A 59 -2.20 8.82 -6.27
N ILE A 60 -2.32 7.59 -5.77
CA ILE A 60 -1.25 6.90 -5.03
C ILE A 60 -0.02 6.73 -5.90
N SER A 61 -0.20 6.35 -7.18
CA SER A 61 0.87 6.24 -8.16
C SER A 61 1.60 7.57 -8.37
N LYS A 62 0.86 8.68 -8.53
CA LYS A 62 1.45 10.03 -8.67
C LYS A 62 2.24 10.45 -7.45
N TRP A 63 1.78 10.14 -6.24
CA TRP A 63 2.46 10.57 -5.00
C TRP A 63 3.69 9.73 -4.66
N THR A 64 3.64 8.42 -4.95
CA THR A 64 4.70 7.48 -4.57
C THR A 64 5.69 7.20 -5.71
N GLY A 65 5.34 7.53 -6.95
CA GLY A 65 6.09 7.16 -8.15
C GLY A 65 5.99 5.68 -8.51
N ILE A 66 5.17 4.90 -7.80
CA ILE A 66 4.98 3.46 -8.07
C ILE A 66 4.02 3.31 -9.26
N PRO A 67 4.35 2.51 -10.29
CA PRO A 67 3.45 2.25 -11.40
C PRO A 67 2.12 1.66 -10.95
N VAL A 68 1.02 2.03 -11.61
CA VAL A 68 -0.33 1.52 -11.28
C VAL A 68 -0.38 0.00 -11.35
N ASP A 69 0.27 -0.62 -12.34
CA ASP A 69 0.31 -2.08 -12.48
C ASP A 69 0.89 -2.77 -11.22
N ALA A 70 1.95 -2.21 -10.64
CA ALA A 70 2.56 -2.73 -9.42
C ALA A 70 1.66 -2.52 -8.19
N LEU A 71 0.86 -1.46 -8.17
CA LEU A 71 -0.16 -1.24 -7.15
C LEU A 71 -1.32 -2.24 -7.28
N GLU A 72 -1.77 -2.52 -8.50
CA GLU A 72 -2.84 -3.50 -8.79
C GLU A 72 -2.42 -4.93 -8.41
N ASP A 73 -1.19 -5.33 -8.73
CA ASP A 73 -0.65 -6.65 -8.32
C ASP A 73 -0.67 -6.82 -6.79
N ALA A 74 -0.18 -5.83 -6.06
CA ALA A 74 -0.17 -5.85 -4.61
C ALA A 74 -1.59 -5.74 -4.02
N LEU A 75 -2.47 -4.95 -4.64
CA LEU A 75 -3.85 -4.81 -4.24
C LEU A 75 -4.61 -6.14 -4.39
N GLY A 76 -4.41 -6.87 -5.48
CA GLY A 76 -5.01 -8.18 -5.70
C GLY A 76 -4.70 -9.17 -4.57
N GLU A 77 -3.46 -9.16 -4.08
CA GLU A 77 -3.04 -9.98 -2.94
C GLU A 77 -3.68 -9.54 -1.62
N LEU A 78 -3.85 -8.23 -1.40
CA LEU A 78 -4.52 -7.70 -0.21
C LEU A 78 -6.02 -8.01 -0.22
N VAL A 79 -6.66 -7.95 -1.40
CA VAL A 79 -8.08 -8.29 -1.59
C VAL A 79 -8.30 -9.80 -1.40
N SER A 80 -7.47 -10.65 -1.99
CA SER A 80 -7.59 -12.12 -1.87
C SER A 80 -7.47 -12.61 -0.41
N ARG A 81 -6.69 -11.88 0.40
CA ARG A 81 -6.52 -12.12 1.85
C ARG A 81 -7.58 -11.43 2.71
N GLY A 82 -8.47 -10.66 2.12
CA GLY A 82 -9.55 -9.95 2.82
C GLY A 82 -9.08 -8.83 3.75
N ILE A 83 -7.90 -8.24 3.47
CA ILE A 83 -7.29 -7.13 4.23
C ILE A 83 -7.90 -5.79 3.80
N VAL A 84 -8.19 -5.65 2.52
CA VAL A 84 -8.83 -4.47 1.92
C VAL A 84 -10.08 -4.89 1.16
N GLU A 85 -11.01 -3.97 0.96
CA GLU A 85 -12.23 -4.19 0.19
C GLU A 85 -12.45 -3.07 -0.83
N GLU A 86 -13.03 -3.42 -1.97
CA GLU A 86 -13.51 -2.44 -2.94
C GLU A 86 -14.76 -1.76 -2.36
N VAL A 87 -14.79 -0.43 -2.44
CA VAL A 87 -15.94 0.37 -2.04
C VAL A 87 -16.57 0.95 -3.29
N LEU A 88 -17.86 0.71 -3.44
CA LEU A 88 -18.68 1.38 -4.45
C LEU A 88 -18.84 2.83 -4.02
N ALA A 89 -18.25 3.74 -4.80
CA ALA A 89 -18.47 5.18 -4.66
C ALA A 89 -19.83 5.59 -5.25
#